data_AF-A0A3E4JGD9-F1
#
_entry.id   AF-A0A3E4JGD9-F1
#
_cell.length_a   1.000
_cell.length_b   1.000
_cell.length_c   1.000
_cell.angle_alpha   90.00
_cell.angle_beta   90.00
_cell.angle_gamma   90.00
#
_symmetry.space_group_name_H-M   'P 1'
#
loop_
_entity.id
_entity.type
_entity.pdbx_description
1 polymer ?
#
loop_
_entity_poly.entity_id
_entity_poly.type
_entity_poly.pdbx_seq_one_letter_code
_entity_poly.pdbx_strand_id
1 'polypeptide(L)'
;LRYLKKIFYNSVAELRKSRSEKKEISFSVLVPEEMSEEKYLQSDNYPLGILLERELEHEIRMAIDKLPVECRCVFEKSRFEEKKYEEISQELGISINTVKYHIKNALSFLQTELSKYLIALILFFSC
;
A
#
# COMPACT_ATOMS: atom_id res chain seq x y z
N LEU A 1 -3.80 -4.70 -2.17
CA LEU A 1 -3.93 -3.77 -1.02
C LEU A 1 -3.89 -4.49 0.35
N ARG A 2 -4.70 -5.51 0.60
CA ARG A 2 -4.72 -6.27 1.89
C ARG A 2 -3.37 -6.87 2.33
N TYR A 3 -2.57 -7.35 1.37
CA TYR A 3 -1.22 -7.90 1.62
C TYR A 3 -0.21 -6.81 1.99
N LEU A 4 -0.23 -5.66 1.29
CA LEU A 4 0.58 -4.48 1.61
C LEU A 4 0.25 -3.91 2.99
N LYS A 5 -1.04 -3.91 3.38
CA LYS A 5 -1.46 -3.56 4.74
C LYS A 5 -0.80 -4.47 5.77
N LYS A 6 -0.90 -5.80 5.60
CA LYS A 6 -0.31 -6.77 6.54
C LYS A 6 1.21 -6.62 6.66
N ILE A 7 1.89 -6.41 5.54
CA ILE A 7 3.33 -6.11 5.48
C ILE A 7 3.65 -4.84 6.28
N PHE A 8 2.96 -3.73 6.01
CA PHE A 8 3.17 -2.46 6.71
C PHE A 8 2.89 -2.54 8.21
N TYR A 9 1.77 -3.14 8.62
CA TYR A 9 1.43 -3.33 10.04
C TYR A 9 2.47 -4.21 10.76
N ASN A 10 2.99 -5.24 10.10
CA ASN A 10 4.04 -6.09 10.65
C ASN A 10 5.38 -5.34 10.78
N SER A 11 5.79 -4.51 9.81
CA SER A 11 7.02 -3.71 9.93
C SER A 11 6.94 -2.72 11.09
N VAL A 12 5.80 -2.04 11.22
CA VAL A 12 5.59 -1.04 12.27
C VAL A 12 5.63 -1.68 13.67
N ALA A 13 5.14 -2.92 13.79
CA ALA A 13 5.25 -3.71 15.02
C ALA A 13 6.72 -4.07 15.35
N GLU A 14 7.49 -4.54 14.36
CA GLU A 14 8.90 -4.93 14.54
C GLU A 14 9.82 -3.75 14.90
N LEU A 15 9.60 -2.57 14.30
CA LEU A 15 10.36 -1.35 14.59
C LEU A 15 10.22 -0.88 16.05
N ARG A 16 9.09 -1.16 16.70
CA ARG A 16 8.90 -0.85 18.12
C ARG A 16 9.65 -1.83 19.02
N LYS A 17 9.73 -3.10 18.63
CA LYS A 17 10.48 -4.13 19.38
C LYS A 17 11.98 -3.84 19.39
N SER A 18 12.53 -3.39 18.26
CA SER A 18 13.94 -2.96 18.12
C SER A 18 14.24 -1.64 18.87
N ARG A 19 13.25 -0.73 19.00
CA ARG A 19 13.42 0.57 19.70
C ARG A 19 13.14 0.51 21.21
N SER A 20 12.41 -0.49 21.70
CA SER A 20 12.12 -0.70 23.14
C SER A 20 13.36 -0.95 24.01
N GLU A 21 14.50 -1.30 23.44
CA GLU A 21 15.73 -1.44 24.23
C GLU A 21 16.40 -0.09 24.60
N LYS A 22 16.02 1.05 24.01
CA LYS A 22 16.82 2.29 24.14
C LYS A 22 16.12 3.63 24.47
N LYS A 23 14.86 3.70 24.90
CA LYS A 23 14.34 4.84 25.70
C LYS A 23 12.91 4.62 26.20
N GLU A 24 12.76 4.61 27.52
CA GLU A 24 11.50 4.49 28.25
C GLU A 24 10.55 5.67 27.98
N ILE A 25 9.46 5.39 27.26
CA ILE A 25 8.13 5.88 27.65
C ILE A 25 7.27 4.62 27.70
N SER A 26 6.87 4.21 28.90
CA SER A 26 6.20 2.94 29.15
C SER A 26 4.94 2.78 28.30
N PHE A 27 5.03 1.94 27.27
CA PHE A 27 3.93 1.61 26.35
C PHE A 27 2.82 0.79 27.04
N SER A 28 3.09 0.26 28.24
CA SER A 28 2.12 -0.48 29.06
C SER A 28 0.92 0.36 29.52
N VAL A 29 0.98 1.69 29.42
CA VAL A 29 -0.12 2.57 29.81
C VAL A 29 -1.20 2.68 28.73
N LEU A 30 -0.89 2.34 27.46
CA LEU A 30 -1.79 2.57 26.32
C LEU A 30 -2.48 1.30 25.81
N VAL A 31 -2.02 0.13 26.23
CA VAL A 31 -2.61 -1.16 25.86
C VAL A 31 -3.44 -1.65 27.04
N PRO A 32 -4.78 -1.75 26.92
CA PRO A 32 -5.59 -2.43 27.92
C PRO A 32 -5.02 -3.84 28.15
N GLU A 33 -4.78 -4.23 29.40
CA GLU A 33 -4.11 -5.50 29.80
C GLU A 33 -4.73 -6.76 29.17
N GLU A 34 -5.96 -6.65 28.67
CA GLU A 34 -6.76 -7.73 28.12
C GLU A 34 -6.58 -7.98 26.61
N MET A 35 -5.77 -7.15 25.90
CA MET A 35 -5.67 -7.20 24.45
C MET A 35 -4.23 -7.45 23.98
N SER A 36 -4.03 -8.49 23.16
CA SER A 36 -2.72 -8.75 22.56
C SER A 36 -2.26 -7.59 21.67
N GLU A 37 -0.95 -7.32 21.66
CA GLU A 37 -0.35 -6.24 20.86
C GLU A 37 -0.78 -6.29 19.39
N GLU A 38 -0.85 -7.51 18.84
CA GLU A 38 -1.29 -7.80 17.48
C GLU A 38 -2.74 -7.35 17.22
N LYS A 39 -3.62 -7.49 18.22
CA LYS A 39 -5.04 -7.15 18.12
C LYS A 39 -5.28 -5.65 18.32
N TYR A 40 -4.43 -4.97 19.09
CA TYR A 40 -4.46 -3.51 19.25
C TYR A 40 -4.02 -2.80 17.96
N LEU A 41 -2.93 -3.27 17.33
CA LEU A 41 -2.44 -2.72 16.06
C LEU A 41 -3.42 -2.92 14.90
N GLN A 42 -4.28 -3.92 14.99
CA GLN A 42 -5.36 -4.18 14.04
C GLN A 42 -6.69 -3.52 14.41
N SER A 43 -6.76 -2.86 15.57
CA SER A 43 -7.97 -2.20 16.02
C SER A 43 -8.05 -0.76 15.50
N ASP A 44 -9.28 -0.24 15.41
CA ASP A 44 -9.53 1.18 15.10
C ASP A 44 -8.99 2.14 16.18
N ASN A 45 -8.40 1.62 17.27
CA ASN A 45 -7.82 2.39 18.37
C ASN A 45 -6.34 2.73 18.17
N TYR A 46 -5.79 2.59 16.95
CA TYR A 46 -4.44 3.08 16.62
C TYR A 46 -4.50 4.29 15.67
N PRO A 47 -4.77 5.52 16.20
CA PRO A 47 -4.97 6.73 15.41
C PRO A 47 -3.87 7.01 14.40
N LEU A 48 -2.62 6.74 14.79
CA LEU A 48 -1.45 7.00 13.94
C LEU A 48 -1.38 6.04 12.75
N GLY A 49 -1.74 4.76 12.93
CA GLY A 49 -1.75 3.79 11.83
C GLY A 49 -2.87 4.07 10.83
N ILE A 50 -4.06 4.47 11.32
CA ILE A 50 -5.16 4.90 10.47
C ILE A 50 -4.77 6.14 9.66
N LEU A 51 -4.09 7.11 10.29
CA LEU A 51 -3.63 8.31 9.60
C LEU A 51 -2.61 7.97 8.50
N LEU A 52 -1.58 7.18 8.82
CA LEU A 52 -0.58 6.71 7.86
C LEU A 52 -1.19 5.91 6.70
N GLU A 53 -2.19 5.06 6.99
CA GLU A 53 -2.92 4.31 5.97
C GLU A 53 -3.66 5.24 5.00
N ARG A 54 -4.36 6.25 5.53
CA ARG A 54 -5.07 7.25 4.72
C ARG A 54 -4.12 8.09 3.88
N GLU A 55 -3.00 8.52 4.45
CA GLU A 55 -1.96 9.25 3.71
C GLU A 55 -1.38 8.40 2.59
N LEU A 56 -1.04 7.14 2.86
CA LEU A 56 -0.53 6.23 1.84
C LEU A 56 -1.56 5.97 0.73
N GLU A 57 -2.83 5.76 1.08
CA GLU A 57 -3.89 5.61 0.09
C GLU A 57 -4.06 6.88 -0.76
N HIS A 58 -4.01 8.05 -0.13
CA HIS A 58 -4.08 9.32 -0.83
C HIS A 58 -2.95 9.47 -1.85
N GLU A 59 -1.71 9.17 -1.46
CA GLU A 59 -0.54 9.25 -2.34
C GLU A 59 -0.61 8.25 -3.51
N ILE A 60 -1.11 7.04 -3.27
CA ILE A 60 -1.36 6.06 -4.33
C ILE A 60 -2.39 6.59 -5.32
N ARG A 61 -3.51 7.15 -4.84
CA ARG A 61 -4.55 7.73 -5.71
C ARG A 61 -3.99 8.89 -6.53
N MET A 62 -3.26 9.81 -5.88
CA MET A 62 -2.60 10.92 -6.56
C MET A 62 -1.62 10.46 -7.64
N ALA A 63 -0.86 9.38 -7.40
CA ALA A 63 0.04 8.80 -8.40
C ALA A 63 -0.73 8.17 -9.58
N ILE A 64 -1.84 7.47 -9.31
CA ILE A 64 -2.73 6.95 -10.35
C ILE A 64 -3.32 8.09 -11.19
N ASP A 65 -3.68 9.21 -10.55
CA ASP A 65 -4.22 10.39 -11.22
C ASP A 65 -3.22 11.16 -12.09
N LYS A 66 -1.93 10.83 -12.01
CA LYS A 66 -0.91 11.35 -12.93
C LYS A 66 -0.67 10.46 -14.14
N LEU A 67 -1.24 9.24 -14.17
CA LEU A 67 -1.11 8.36 -15.33
C LEU A 67 -1.78 8.98 -16.56
N PRO A 68 -1.21 8.77 -17.77
CA PRO A 68 -1.92 9.06 -19.02
C PRO A 68 -3.30 8.39 -19.03
N VAL A 69 -4.31 9.08 -19.55
CA VAL A 69 -5.72 8.68 -19.47
C VAL A 69 -5.96 7.24 -19.92
N GLU A 70 -5.37 6.84 -21.04
CA GLU A 70 -5.50 5.48 -21.59
C GLU A 70 -4.87 4.42 -20.68
N CYS A 71 -3.67 4.69 -20.15
CA CYS A 71 -3.00 3.81 -19.19
C CYS A 71 -3.80 3.69 -17.89
N ARG A 72 -4.35 4.80 -17.40
CA ARG A 72 -5.18 4.83 -16.18
C ARG A 72 -6.43 4.00 -16.36
N CYS A 73 -7.18 4.22 -17.44
CA CYS A 73 -8.40 3.48 -17.74
C CYS A 73 -8.16 1.96 -17.77
N VAL A 74 -7.12 1.51 -18.47
CA VAL A 74 -6.75 0.08 -18.52
C VAL A 74 -6.34 -0.45 -17.14
N PHE A 75 -5.57 0.34 -16.38
CA PHE A 75 -5.13 -0.05 -15.04
C PHE A 75 -6.29 -0.17 -14.06
N GLU A 76 -7.21 0.79 -14.06
CA GLU A 76 -8.39 0.80 -13.18
C GLU A 76 -9.32 -0.39 -13.47
N LYS A 77 -9.60 -0.68 -14.74
CA LYS A 77 -10.37 -1.86 -15.14
C LYS A 77 -9.73 -3.16 -14.65
N SER A 78 -8.42 -3.28 -14.73
CA SER A 78 -7.72 -4.49 -14.29
C SER A 78 -7.61 -4.61 -12.77
N ARG A 79 -7.46 -3.50 -12.04
CA ARG A 79 -7.11 -3.51 -10.60
C ARG A 79 -8.28 -3.23 -9.67
N PHE A 80 -9.24 -2.42 -10.10
CA PHE A 80 -10.41 -2.07 -9.30
C PHE A 80 -11.67 -2.79 -9.78
N GLU A 81 -11.84 -2.97 -11.09
CA GLU A 81 -12.96 -3.75 -11.65
C GLU A 81 -12.62 -5.26 -11.79
N GLU A 82 -11.37 -5.66 -11.49
CA GLU A 82 -10.87 -7.04 -11.56
C GLU A 82 -11.06 -7.75 -12.92
N LYS A 83 -11.18 -6.97 -14.01
CA LYS A 83 -11.37 -7.51 -15.36
C LYS A 83 -10.10 -8.18 -15.89
N LYS A 84 -10.29 -9.26 -16.65
CA LYS A 84 -9.25 -9.95 -17.40
C LYS A 84 -8.82 -9.13 -18.61
N TYR A 85 -7.61 -9.36 -19.10
CA TYR A 85 -7.05 -8.58 -20.20
C TYR A 85 -7.85 -8.76 -21.49
N GLU A 86 -8.43 -9.94 -21.70
CA GLU A 86 -9.33 -10.26 -22.81
C GLU A 86 -10.60 -9.41 -22.76
N GLU A 87 -11.21 -9.27 -21.57
CA GLU A 87 -12.43 -8.47 -21.36
C GLU A 87 -12.15 -6.98 -21.61
N ILE A 88 -11.02 -6.47 -21.11
CA ILE A 88 -10.58 -5.08 -21.33
C ILE A 88 -10.29 -4.83 -22.82
N SER A 89 -9.65 -5.79 -23.49
CA SER A 89 -9.34 -5.73 -24.92
C SER A 89 -10.62 -5.62 -25.75
N GLN A 90 -11.63 -6.44 -25.44
CA GLN A 90 -12.93 -6.41 -26.11
C GLN A 90 -13.69 -5.11 -25.83
N GLU A 91 -13.73 -4.67 -24.58
CA GLU A 91 -14.47 -3.48 -24.14
C GLU A 91 -13.91 -2.19 -24.74
N LEU A 92 -12.57 -2.07 -24.84
CA LEU A 92 -11.91 -0.88 -25.35
C LEU A 92 -11.57 -0.95 -26.85
N GLY A 93 -11.82 -2.08 -27.51
CA GLY A 93 -11.50 -2.27 -28.93
C GLY A 93 -9.99 -2.22 -29.26
N ILE A 94 -9.13 -2.52 -28.28
CA ILE A 94 -7.66 -2.54 -28.44
C ILE A 94 -7.13 -3.97 -28.34
N SER A 95 -5.92 -4.23 -28.84
CA SER A 95 -5.32 -5.56 -28.75
C SER A 95 -4.95 -5.95 -27.31
N ILE A 96 -4.96 -7.24 -26.98
CA ILE A 96 -4.46 -7.76 -25.69
C ILE A 96 -3.02 -7.31 -25.42
N ASN A 97 -2.19 -7.19 -26.46
CA ASN A 97 -0.81 -6.70 -26.33
C ASN A 97 -0.78 -5.22 -25.94
N THR A 98 -1.70 -4.41 -26.46
CA THR A 98 -1.88 -3.01 -26.07
C THR A 98 -2.33 -2.90 -24.61
N VAL A 99 -3.25 -3.76 -24.15
CA VAL A 99 -3.62 -3.86 -22.72
C VAL A 99 -2.39 -4.15 -21.85
N LYS A 100 -1.60 -5.18 -22.20
CA LYS A 100 -0.36 -5.53 -21.49
C LYS A 100 0.65 -4.37 -21.46
N TYR A 101 0.77 -3.64 -22.57
CA TYR A 101 1.62 -2.46 -22.67
C TYR A 101 1.18 -1.36 -21.71
N HIS A 102 -0.11 -0.99 -21.70
CA HIS A 102 -0.64 0.01 -20.76
C HIS A 102 -0.47 -0.41 -19.30
N ILE A 103 -0.70 -1.68 -18.95
CA ILE A 103 -0.47 -2.19 -17.59
C ILE A 103 1.01 -2.09 -17.20
N LYS A 104 1.92 -2.51 -18.09
CA LYS A 104 3.37 -2.42 -17.84
C LYS A 104 3.79 -0.97 -17.61
N ASN A 105 3.34 -0.05 -18.46
CA ASN A 105 3.65 1.37 -18.33
C ASN A 105 3.08 1.97 -17.05
N ALA A 106 1.83 1.64 -16.70
CA ALA A 106 1.22 2.12 -15.46
C ALA A 106 2.00 1.64 -14.23
N LEU A 107 2.39 0.36 -14.19
CA LEU A 107 3.20 -0.19 -13.10
C LEU A 107 4.59 0.46 -13.02
N SER A 108 5.26 0.66 -14.16
CA SER A 108 6.57 1.32 -14.19
C SER A 108 6.48 2.77 -13.67
N PHE A 109 5.45 3.50 -14.09
CA PHE A 109 5.21 4.87 -13.66
C PHE A 109 4.93 4.94 -12.15
N LEU A 110 4.01 4.09 -11.66
CA LEU A 110 3.66 4.05 -10.24
C LEU A 110 4.86 3.62 -9.36
N GLN A 111 5.71 2.72 -9.85
CA GLN A 111 6.95 2.37 -9.16
C GLN A 111 7.89 3.56 -9.01
N THR A 112 8.00 4.42 -10.04
CA THR A 112 8.82 5.63 -9.98
C THR A 112 8.22 6.65 -9.02
N GLU A 113 6.92 6.96 -9.15
CA GLU A 113 6.24 7.94 -8.29
C GLU A 113 6.24 7.51 -6.82
N LEU A 114 6.03 6.22 -6.55
CA LEU A 114 5.96 5.67 -5.20
C LEU A 114 7.31 5.10 -4.71
N SER A 115 8.39 5.29 -5.46
CA SER A 115 9.71 4.75 -5.14
C SER A 115 10.19 5.13 -3.74
N LYS A 116 9.91 6.36 -3.29
CA LYS A 116 10.24 6.83 -1.94
C LYS A 116 9.56 5.99 -0.85
N TYR A 117 8.30 5.62 -1.05
CA TYR A 117 7.55 4.76 -0.12
C TYR A 117 8.06 3.32 -0.15
N LEU A 118 8.42 2.80 -1.34
CA LEU A 118 9.00 1.46 -1.48
C LEU A 118 10.40 1.38 -0.84
N ILE A 119 11.23 2.42 -1.02
CA ILE A 119 12.54 2.52 -0.38
C ILE A 119 12.39 2.64 1.13
N ALA A 120 11.46 3.47 1.61
CA ALA A 120 11.16 3.55 3.03
C ALA A 120 10.75 2.17 3.58
N LEU A 121 9.83 1.46 2.93
CA LEU A 121 9.46 0.09 3.29
C LEU A 121 10.67 -0.86 3.32
N ILE A 122 11.52 -0.84 2.29
CA ILE A 122 12.73 -1.69 2.24
C ILE A 122 13.68 -1.36 3.40
N LEU A 123 13.93 -0.08 3.68
CA LEU A 123 14.77 0.35 4.81
C LEU A 123 14.14 -0.03 6.15
N PHE A 124 12.81 -0.02 6.25
CA PHE A 124 12.07 -0.48 7.43
C PHE A 124 12.13 -2.00 7.63
N PHE A 125 12.28 -2.79 6.57
CA PHE A 125 12.44 -4.25 6.65
C PHE A 125 13.89 -4.73 6.74
N SER A 126 14.85 -3.88 6.36
CA SER A 126 16.28 -4.21 6.34
C SER A 126 17.01 -3.78 7.62
N CYS A 127 16.29 -3.21 8.59
CA CYS A 127 16.80 -2.68 9.84
C CYS A 127 16.03 -3.29 11.01
#